data_AF-A0AAN0ND50-F1
#
_entry.id   AF-A0AAN0ND50-F1
#
_cell.length_a   1.000
_cell.length_b   1.000
_cell.length_c   1.000
_cell.angle_alpha   90.00
_cell.angle_beta   90.00
_cell.angle_gamma   90.00
#
_symmetry.space_group_name_H-M   'P 1'
#
loop_
_entity.id
_entity.type
_entity.pdbx_description
1 polymer ?
#
loop_
_entity_poly.entity_id
_entity_poly.type
_entity_poly.pdbx_seq_one_letter_code
_entity_poly.pdbx_strand_id
1 'polypeptide(L)'
;MKIQKRLEEVALVEAEIVNQQNMLIKAHDTQQALNTQKQHIESVLEKIRINMQLKASFVAKQQAVQDVEQELKMQNKVTMDIQKTFFMNQAGIIAKDLQDGEPCPVCGSLEHPHIAEFHDALVTQKTVEDALKVRQSKETVFQKHLAELGELKTRRDDSESSLVQIPDYDAYNDSLLETLIAQINDQSTTINTLKSKISTYQTKIANKRSNFLMTKKI
;
A
#
# COMPACT_ATOMS: atom_id res chain seq x y z
N MET A 1 12.07 -75.95 6.52
CA MET A 1 12.40 -74.94 7.56
C MET A 1 13.14 -73.70 7.03
N LYS A 2 14.29 -73.82 6.34
CA LYS A 2 15.09 -72.64 5.89
C LYS A 2 14.42 -71.73 4.86
N ILE A 3 13.60 -72.27 3.95
CA ILE A 3 12.90 -71.48 2.91
C ILE A 3 11.79 -70.61 3.52
N GLN A 4 11.00 -71.18 4.44
CA GLN A 4 9.89 -70.49 5.08
C GLN A 4 10.35 -69.28 5.90
N LYS A 5 11.43 -69.45 6.69
CA LYS A 5 12.07 -68.35 7.42
C LYS A 5 12.54 -67.21 6.49
N ARG A 6 13.07 -67.52 5.31
CA ARG A 6 13.49 -66.49 4.32
C ARG A 6 12.31 -65.78 3.67
N LEU A 7 11.18 -66.45 3.47
CA LEU A 7 9.94 -65.83 2.98
C LEU A 7 9.33 -64.88 4.01
N GLU A 8 9.32 -65.29 5.29
CA GLU A 8 8.89 -64.42 6.40
C GLU A 8 9.76 -63.17 6.51
N GLU A 9 11.07 -63.28 6.36
CA GLU A 9 11.98 -62.12 6.35
C GLU A 9 11.74 -61.15 5.19
N VAL A 10 11.33 -61.65 4.01
CA VAL A 10 10.98 -60.79 2.86
C VAL A 10 9.67 -60.07 3.13
N ALA A 11 8.65 -60.80 3.61
CA ALA A 11 7.35 -60.23 3.94
C ALA A 11 7.45 -59.13 5.01
N LEU A 12 8.32 -59.31 6.02
CA LEU A 12 8.58 -58.28 7.03
C LEU A 12 9.17 -56.99 6.43
N VAL A 13 10.12 -57.11 5.49
CA VAL A 13 10.71 -55.94 4.82
C VAL A 13 9.70 -55.28 3.87
N GLU A 14 8.85 -56.05 3.20
CA GLU A 14 7.75 -55.52 2.37
C GLU A 14 6.75 -54.73 3.21
N ALA A 15 6.35 -55.26 4.36
CA ALA A 15 5.47 -54.57 5.30
C ALA A 15 6.08 -53.24 5.78
N GLU A 16 7.39 -53.22 6.06
CA GLU A 16 8.09 -52.00 6.45
C GLU A 16 8.16 -50.97 5.31
N ILE A 17 8.36 -51.40 4.05
CA ILE A 17 8.28 -50.51 2.88
C ILE A 17 6.90 -49.85 2.80
N VAL A 18 5.83 -50.64 2.89
CA VAL A 18 4.46 -50.14 2.85
C VAL A 18 4.20 -49.16 3.99
N ASN A 19 4.68 -49.46 5.20
CA ASN A 19 4.58 -48.56 6.36
C ASN A 19 5.28 -47.21 6.09
N GLN A 20 6.53 -47.23 5.63
CA GLN A 20 7.27 -46.00 5.30
C GLN A 20 6.61 -45.22 4.14
N GLN A 21 6.04 -45.91 3.14
CA GLN A 21 5.29 -45.28 2.05
C GLN A 21 4.03 -44.57 2.56
N ASN A 22 3.28 -45.20 3.47
CA ASN A 22 2.10 -44.57 4.09
C ASN A 22 2.49 -43.34 4.92
N MET A 23 3.60 -43.40 5.67
CA MET A 23 4.14 -42.24 6.38
C MET A 23 4.55 -41.13 5.41
N LEU A 24 5.15 -41.48 4.27
CA LEU A 24 5.57 -40.52 3.25
C LEU A 24 4.39 -39.80 2.61
N ILE A 25 3.29 -40.51 2.32
CA ILE A 25 2.06 -39.91 1.80
C ILE A 25 1.52 -38.88 2.80
N LYS A 26 1.34 -39.28 4.07
CA LYS A 26 0.89 -38.34 5.14
C LYS A 26 1.82 -37.15 5.29
N ALA A 27 3.13 -37.37 5.14
CA ALA A 27 4.10 -36.29 5.23
C ALA A 27 3.96 -35.31 4.05
N HIS A 28 3.70 -35.80 2.84
CA HIS A 28 3.40 -34.97 1.68
C HIS A 28 2.09 -34.20 1.84
N ASP A 29 1.03 -34.82 2.36
CA ASP A 29 -0.25 -34.15 2.62
C ASP A 29 -0.08 -32.99 3.61
N THR A 30 0.69 -33.22 4.69
CA THR A 30 1.03 -32.20 5.69
C THR A 30 1.84 -31.07 5.06
N GLN A 31 2.83 -31.40 4.23
CA GLN A 31 3.65 -30.41 3.52
C GLN A 31 2.81 -29.52 2.61
N GLN A 32 1.82 -30.11 1.92
CA GLN A 32 0.89 -29.37 1.07
C GLN A 32 0.03 -28.42 1.90
N ALA A 33 -0.52 -28.89 3.03
CA ALA A 33 -1.31 -28.06 3.93
C ALA A 33 -0.51 -26.86 4.48
N LEU A 34 0.73 -27.10 4.94
CA LEU A 34 1.61 -26.03 5.42
C LEU A 34 1.94 -25.01 4.31
N ASN A 35 2.16 -25.47 3.08
CA ASN A 35 2.42 -24.59 1.94
C ASN A 35 1.20 -23.72 1.59
N THR A 36 -0.01 -24.28 1.63
CA THR A 36 -1.25 -23.52 1.45
C THR A 36 -1.42 -22.47 2.55
N GLN A 37 -1.14 -22.85 3.80
CA GLN A 37 -1.17 -21.91 4.91
C GLN A 37 -0.12 -20.79 4.70
N LYS A 38 1.10 -21.11 4.26
CA LYS A 38 2.14 -20.12 3.98
C LYS A 38 1.69 -19.10 2.95
N GLN A 39 1.13 -19.57 1.84
CA GLN A 39 0.61 -18.69 0.78
C GLN A 39 -0.50 -17.76 1.31
N HIS A 40 -1.36 -18.26 2.19
CA HIS A 40 -2.38 -17.43 2.83
C HIS A 40 -1.75 -16.35 3.70
N ILE A 41 -0.84 -16.71 4.60
CA ILE A 41 -0.16 -15.75 5.49
C ILE A 41 0.60 -14.69 4.67
N GLU A 42 1.36 -15.09 3.66
CA GLU A 42 2.07 -14.15 2.76
C GLU A 42 1.10 -13.17 2.09
N SER A 43 -0.06 -13.63 1.65
CA SER A 43 -1.10 -12.77 1.08
C SER A 43 -1.67 -11.78 2.09
N VAL A 44 -1.90 -12.21 3.34
CA VAL A 44 -2.39 -11.32 4.41
C VAL A 44 -1.34 -10.29 4.78
N LEU A 45 -0.08 -10.69 4.93
CA LEU A 45 1.03 -9.77 5.25
C LEU A 45 1.22 -8.71 4.17
N GLU A 46 1.07 -9.06 2.89
CA GLU A 46 1.13 -8.08 1.81
C GLU A 46 -0.03 -7.06 1.90
N LYS A 47 -1.25 -7.51 2.22
CA LYS A 47 -2.37 -6.60 2.45
C LYS A 47 -2.12 -5.66 3.63
N ILE A 48 -1.54 -6.17 4.71
CA ILE A 48 -1.16 -5.37 5.90
C ILE A 48 -0.12 -4.31 5.50
N ARG A 49 0.91 -4.71 4.75
CA ARG A 49 1.96 -3.82 4.26
C ARG A 49 1.40 -2.71 3.37
N ILE A 50 0.53 -3.05 2.42
CA ILE A 50 -0.16 -2.08 1.56
C ILE A 50 -1.00 -1.11 2.40
N ASN A 51 -1.74 -1.61 3.38
CA ASN A 51 -2.56 -0.75 4.26
C ASN A 51 -1.69 0.24 5.05
N MET A 52 -0.58 -0.22 5.62
CA MET A 52 0.37 0.65 6.33
C MET A 52 0.94 1.72 5.40
N GLN A 53 1.34 1.36 4.18
CA GLN A 53 1.84 2.32 3.19
C GLN A 53 0.78 3.34 2.77
N LEU A 54 -0.47 2.92 2.59
CA LEU A 54 -1.60 3.80 2.29
C LEU A 54 -1.89 4.75 3.46
N LYS A 55 -1.86 4.27 4.70
CA LYS A 55 -2.03 5.10 5.90
C LYS A 55 -0.92 6.17 5.99
N ALA A 56 0.34 5.78 5.80
CA ALA A 56 1.46 6.72 5.79
C ALA A 56 1.34 7.76 4.65
N SER A 57 1.00 7.30 3.44
CA SER A 57 0.82 8.18 2.28
C SER A 57 -0.34 9.15 2.46
N PHE A 58 -1.44 8.69 3.08
CA PHE A 58 -2.60 9.52 3.39
C PHE A 58 -2.23 10.63 4.38
N VAL A 59 -1.51 10.32 5.45
CA VAL A 59 -1.05 11.32 6.44
C VAL A 59 -0.11 12.33 5.78
N ALA A 60 0.88 11.87 5.00
CA ALA A 60 1.78 12.76 4.28
C ALA A 60 1.04 13.68 3.29
N LYS A 61 0.06 13.14 2.56
CA LYS A 61 -0.74 13.93 1.61
C LYS A 61 -1.68 14.90 2.32
N GLN A 62 -2.24 14.52 3.46
CA GLN A 62 -3.05 15.39 4.29
C GLN A 62 -2.25 16.59 4.77
N GLN A 63 -0.99 16.39 5.20
CA GLN A 63 -0.10 17.49 5.55
C GLN A 63 0.18 18.39 4.33
N ALA A 64 0.51 17.80 3.19
CA ALA A 64 0.75 18.58 1.96
C ALA A 64 -0.49 19.41 1.52
N VAL A 65 -1.71 18.90 1.74
CA VAL A 65 -2.94 19.67 1.50
C VAL A 65 -3.02 20.86 2.45
N GLN A 66 -2.70 20.69 3.73
CA GLN A 66 -2.71 21.79 4.70
C GLN A 66 -1.68 22.87 4.34
N ASP A 67 -0.48 22.48 3.90
CA ASP A 67 0.57 23.42 3.53
C ASP A 67 0.14 24.26 2.30
N VAL A 68 -0.38 23.61 1.26
CA VAL A 68 -0.90 24.30 0.06
C VAL A 68 -2.12 25.16 0.38
N GLU A 69 -2.99 24.73 1.30
CA GLU A 69 -4.12 25.52 1.78
C GLU A 69 -3.65 26.83 2.45
N GLN A 70 -2.60 26.75 3.27
CA GLN A 70 -2.00 27.94 3.89
C GLN A 70 -1.39 28.88 2.84
N GLU A 71 -0.67 28.34 1.85
CA GLU A 71 -0.11 29.14 0.76
C GLU A 71 -1.18 29.86 -0.08
N LEU A 72 -2.30 29.18 -0.32
CA LEU A 72 -3.46 29.74 -1.02
C LEU A 72 -4.14 30.82 -0.17
N LYS A 73 -4.32 30.60 1.15
CA LYS A 73 -4.85 31.61 2.08
C LYS A 73 -3.98 32.86 2.10
N MET A 74 -2.66 32.71 2.16
CA MET A 74 -1.72 33.85 2.09
C MET A 74 -1.82 34.57 0.75
N GLN A 75 -1.88 33.84 -0.36
CA GLN A 75 -2.03 34.43 -1.69
C GLN A 75 -3.36 35.18 -1.83
N ASN A 76 -4.46 34.63 -1.31
CA ASN A 76 -5.76 35.28 -1.32
C ASN A 76 -5.69 36.64 -0.61
N LYS A 77 -5.03 36.71 0.54
CA LYS A 77 -4.81 37.97 1.26
C LYS A 77 -4.02 38.98 0.42
N VAL A 78 -2.89 38.56 -0.15
CA VAL A 78 -2.06 39.42 -1.02
C VAL A 78 -2.86 39.93 -2.23
N THR A 79 -3.62 39.06 -2.90
CA THR A 79 -4.45 39.44 -4.03
C THR A 79 -5.56 40.42 -3.62
N MET A 80 -6.21 40.22 -2.46
CA MET A 80 -7.21 41.16 -1.94
C MET A 80 -6.61 42.53 -1.63
N ASP A 81 -5.42 42.58 -1.01
CA ASP A 81 -4.74 43.83 -0.68
C ASP A 81 -4.32 44.60 -1.95
N ILE A 82 -3.84 43.90 -2.97
CA ILE A 82 -3.51 44.47 -4.30
C ILE A 82 -4.78 45.02 -4.96
N GLN A 83 -5.88 44.25 -4.98
CA GLN A 83 -7.14 44.71 -5.57
C GLN A 83 -7.70 45.93 -4.84
N LYS A 84 -7.68 45.94 -3.50
CA LYS A 84 -8.10 47.07 -2.68
C LYS A 84 -7.31 48.32 -3.03
N THR A 85 -5.97 48.21 -3.08
CA THR A 85 -5.09 49.34 -3.41
C THR A 85 -5.35 49.85 -4.82
N PHE A 86 -5.54 48.97 -5.79
CA PHE A 86 -5.89 49.34 -7.16
C PHE A 86 -7.20 50.14 -7.24
N PHE A 87 -8.25 49.72 -6.52
CA PHE A 87 -9.53 50.45 -6.51
C PHE A 87 -9.43 51.79 -5.78
N MET A 88 -8.68 51.86 -4.68
CA MET A 88 -8.42 53.14 -3.98
C MET A 88 -7.68 54.12 -4.90
N ASN A 89 -6.70 53.65 -5.65
CA ASN A 89 -5.97 54.48 -6.61
C ASN A 89 -6.87 54.96 -7.76
N GLN A 90 -7.75 54.10 -8.31
CA GLN A 90 -8.71 54.53 -9.32
C GLN A 90 -9.64 55.63 -8.81
N ALA A 91 -10.16 55.50 -7.58
CA ALA A 91 -10.98 56.52 -6.96
C ALA A 91 -10.19 57.84 -6.76
N GLY A 92 -8.93 57.76 -6.33
CA GLY A 92 -8.05 58.91 -6.16
C GLY A 92 -7.66 59.61 -7.47
N ILE A 93 -7.51 58.87 -8.58
CA ILE A 93 -7.27 59.46 -9.91
C ILE A 93 -8.50 60.23 -10.38
N ILE A 94 -9.69 59.61 -10.34
CA ILE A 94 -10.94 60.27 -10.73
C ILE A 94 -11.17 61.53 -9.88
N ALA A 95 -10.88 61.44 -8.59
CA ALA A 95 -10.94 62.55 -7.65
C ALA A 95 -10.04 63.74 -8.01
N LYS A 96 -8.85 63.51 -8.60
CA LYS A 96 -7.95 64.58 -9.04
C LYS A 96 -8.51 65.40 -10.21
N ASP A 97 -9.36 64.79 -11.03
CA ASP A 97 -9.93 65.42 -12.22
C ASP A 97 -11.29 66.09 -11.95
N LEU A 98 -11.79 66.05 -10.70
CA LEU A 98 -13.03 66.74 -10.33
C LEU A 98 -12.81 68.25 -10.23
N GLN A 99 -13.74 69.02 -10.81
CA GLN A 99 -13.76 70.48 -10.76
C GLN A 99 -14.98 70.99 -10.00
N ASP A 100 -14.81 72.05 -9.21
CA ASP A 100 -15.89 72.65 -8.45
C ASP A 100 -17.00 73.15 -9.38
N GLY A 101 -18.24 72.74 -9.12
CA GLY A 101 -19.41 73.15 -9.88
C GLY A 101 -19.69 72.37 -11.17
N GLU A 102 -18.84 71.40 -11.54
CA GLU A 102 -19.11 70.47 -12.64
C GLU A 102 -19.69 69.14 -12.15
N PRO A 103 -20.63 68.51 -12.89
CA PRO A 103 -21.19 67.22 -12.50
C PRO A 103 -20.13 66.12 -12.58
N CYS A 104 -19.94 65.40 -11.48
CA CYS A 104 -19.03 64.25 -11.40
C CYS A 104 -19.35 63.20 -12.48
N PRO A 105 -18.36 62.69 -13.23
CA PRO A 105 -18.58 61.74 -14.32
C PRO A 105 -19.05 60.34 -13.85
N VAL A 106 -18.94 60.03 -12.56
CA VAL A 106 -19.35 58.73 -11.99
C VAL A 106 -20.79 58.76 -11.45
N CYS A 107 -21.20 59.85 -10.79
CA CYS A 107 -22.48 59.92 -10.06
C CYS A 107 -23.33 61.16 -10.37
N GLY A 108 -22.80 62.17 -11.06
CA GLY A 108 -23.51 63.42 -11.40
C GLY A 108 -23.61 64.46 -10.27
N SER A 109 -23.07 64.20 -9.08
CA SER A 109 -23.03 65.18 -7.98
C SER A 109 -22.13 66.37 -8.32
N LEU A 110 -22.47 67.56 -7.79
CA LEU A 110 -21.66 68.78 -7.89
C LEU A 110 -20.68 68.96 -6.73
N GLU A 111 -20.87 68.23 -5.62
CA GLU A 111 -20.06 68.36 -4.40
C GLU A 111 -19.67 67.00 -3.82
N HIS A 112 -18.42 66.91 -3.31
CA HIS A 112 -17.90 65.76 -2.55
C HIS A 112 -17.11 66.26 -1.33
N PRO A 113 -17.69 66.28 -0.12
CA PRO A 113 -17.04 66.83 1.07
C PRO A 113 -15.85 66.01 1.59
N HIS A 114 -15.69 64.76 1.13
CA HIS A 114 -14.57 63.88 1.49
C HIS A 114 -14.03 63.20 0.23
N ILE A 115 -13.16 63.90 -0.49
CA ILE A 115 -12.53 63.42 -1.72
C ILE A 115 -11.52 62.31 -1.39
N ALA A 116 -11.46 61.26 -2.20
CA ALA A 116 -10.53 60.15 -2.01
C ALA A 116 -9.07 60.60 -2.26
N GLU A 117 -8.17 60.20 -1.37
CA GLU A 117 -6.74 60.51 -1.51
C GLU A 117 -6.06 59.60 -2.53
N PHE A 118 -5.34 60.20 -3.47
CA PHE A 118 -4.46 59.47 -4.38
C PHE A 118 -3.20 58.99 -3.63
N HIS A 119 -2.98 57.68 -3.58
CA HIS A 119 -1.76 57.08 -3.07
C HIS A 119 -0.82 56.77 -4.24
N ASP A 120 0.42 57.28 -4.19
CA ASP A 120 1.42 57.15 -5.27
C ASP A 120 1.97 55.71 -5.44
N ALA A 121 1.41 54.74 -4.72
CA ALA A 121 1.75 53.33 -4.87
C ALA A 121 1.29 52.83 -6.25
N LEU A 122 2.25 52.50 -7.12
CA LEU A 122 2.10 52.02 -8.50
C LEU A 122 1.43 50.63 -8.63
N VAL A 123 0.27 50.41 -8.03
CA VAL A 123 -0.54 49.22 -8.30
C VAL A 123 -1.31 49.44 -9.60
N THR A 124 -0.91 48.69 -10.63
CA THR A 124 -1.51 48.77 -11.97
C THR A 124 -2.51 47.65 -12.20
N GLN A 125 -3.33 47.76 -13.25
CA GLN A 125 -4.20 46.67 -13.69
C GLN A 125 -3.40 45.39 -13.97
N LYS A 126 -2.19 45.51 -14.55
CA LYS A 126 -1.29 44.38 -14.79
C LYS A 126 -0.89 43.70 -13.47
N THR A 127 -0.62 44.46 -12.42
CA THR A 127 -0.31 43.93 -11.08
C THR A 127 -1.46 43.09 -10.52
N VAL A 128 -2.71 43.55 -10.71
CA VAL A 128 -3.92 42.80 -10.31
C VAL A 128 -4.05 41.50 -11.11
N GLU A 129 -3.89 41.57 -12.44
CA GLU A 129 -3.97 40.40 -13.32
C GLU A 129 -2.91 39.35 -12.98
N ASP A 130 -1.66 39.77 -12.73
CA ASP A 130 -0.57 38.88 -12.36
C ASP A 130 -0.84 38.22 -11.00
N ALA A 131 -1.32 38.99 -10.00
CA ALA A 131 -1.71 38.44 -8.70
C ALA A 131 -2.88 37.44 -8.80
N LEU A 132 -3.85 37.68 -9.68
CA LEU A 132 -4.95 36.75 -9.95
C LEU A 132 -4.47 35.46 -10.61
N LYS A 133 -3.52 35.53 -11.55
CA LYS A 133 -2.92 34.35 -12.19
C LYS A 133 -2.18 33.48 -11.17
N VAL A 134 -1.40 34.08 -10.27
CA VAL A 134 -0.71 33.32 -9.21
C VAL A 134 -1.72 32.65 -8.27
N ARG A 135 -2.78 33.37 -7.88
CA ARG A 135 -3.87 32.81 -7.06
C ARG A 135 -4.55 31.63 -7.75
N GLN A 136 -4.87 31.76 -9.04
CA GLN A 136 -5.49 30.69 -9.82
C GLN A 136 -4.59 29.46 -9.95
N SER A 137 -3.28 29.67 -10.14
CA SER A 137 -2.29 28.57 -10.17
C SER A 137 -2.26 27.82 -8.84
N LYS A 138 -2.19 28.53 -7.70
CA LYS A 138 -2.23 27.93 -6.37
C LYS A 138 -3.54 27.20 -6.08
N GLU A 139 -4.67 27.78 -6.48
CA GLU A 139 -5.99 27.14 -6.38
C GLU A 139 -6.02 25.82 -7.17
N THR A 140 -5.48 25.80 -8.39
CA THR A 140 -5.41 24.58 -9.21
C THR A 140 -4.58 23.50 -8.53
N VAL A 141 -3.44 23.87 -7.93
CA VAL A 141 -2.61 22.93 -7.16
C VAL A 141 -3.36 22.41 -5.94
N PHE A 142 -4.05 23.28 -5.20
CA PHE A 142 -4.86 22.91 -4.05
C PHE A 142 -5.96 21.90 -4.42
N GLN A 143 -6.74 22.19 -5.47
CA GLN A 143 -7.79 21.29 -5.94
C GLN A 143 -7.23 19.93 -6.39
N LYS A 144 -6.08 19.92 -7.07
CA LYS A 144 -5.40 18.68 -7.43
C LYS A 144 -5.01 17.87 -6.20
N HIS A 145 -4.41 18.50 -5.19
CA HIS A 145 -4.01 17.83 -3.96
C HIS A 145 -5.22 17.27 -3.18
N LEU A 146 -6.35 17.99 -3.17
CA LEU A 146 -7.61 17.51 -2.58
C LEU A 146 -8.17 16.28 -3.30
N ALA A 147 -8.17 16.28 -4.64
CA ALA A 147 -8.62 15.13 -5.43
C ALA A 147 -7.76 13.89 -5.12
N GLU A 148 -6.44 14.03 -5.14
CA GLU A 148 -5.50 12.94 -4.82
C GLU A 148 -5.65 12.46 -3.37
N LEU A 149 -5.91 13.36 -2.41
CA LEU A 149 -6.21 12.98 -1.02
C LEU A 149 -7.51 12.16 -0.93
N GLY A 150 -8.54 12.54 -1.68
CA GLY A 150 -9.81 11.82 -1.77
C GLY A 150 -9.62 10.40 -2.32
N GLU A 151 -8.86 10.24 -3.40
CA GLU A 151 -8.53 8.93 -3.96
C GLU A 151 -7.74 8.05 -2.98
N LEU A 152 -6.74 8.63 -2.30
CA LEU A 152 -5.97 7.92 -1.27
C LEU A 152 -6.85 7.49 -0.10
N LYS A 153 -7.80 8.34 0.30
CA LYS A 153 -8.76 8.01 1.37
C LYS A 153 -9.59 6.79 0.99
N THR A 154 -10.18 6.78 -0.20
CA THR A 154 -10.97 5.64 -0.69
C THR A 154 -10.14 4.36 -0.72
N ARG A 155 -8.93 4.42 -1.31
CA ARG A 155 -8.02 3.25 -1.36
C ARG A 155 -7.64 2.73 0.02
N ARG A 156 -7.38 3.64 0.97
CA ARG A 156 -7.08 3.28 2.37
C ARG A 156 -8.29 2.60 3.01
N ASP A 157 -9.49 3.15 2.84
CA ASP A 157 -10.73 2.63 3.44
C ASP A 157 -11.09 1.25 2.87
N ASP A 158 -10.93 1.06 1.56
CA ASP A 158 -11.14 -0.23 0.89
C ASP A 158 -10.13 -1.28 1.38
N SER A 159 -8.86 -0.88 1.53
CA SER A 159 -7.80 -1.74 2.06
C SER A 159 -8.04 -2.12 3.52
N GLU A 160 -8.48 -1.17 4.34
CA GLU A 160 -8.79 -1.39 5.76
C GLU A 160 -10.01 -2.30 5.92
N SER A 161 -11.07 -2.07 5.14
CA SER A 161 -12.25 -2.94 5.09
C SER A 161 -11.88 -4.38 4.71
N SER A 162 -11.01 -4.54 3.71
CA SER A 162 -10.52 -5.86 3.27
C SER A 162 -9.71 -6.60 4.35
N LEU A 163 -9.02 -5.88 5.23
CA LEU A 163 -8.27 -6.45 6.35
C LEU A 163 -9.19 -6.85 7.51
N VAL A 164 -10.14 -5.99 7.88
CA VAL A 164 -11.09 -6.24 8.98
C VAL A 164 -11.97 -7.47 8.70
N GLN A 165 -12.20 -7.81 7.43
CA GLN A 165 -12.90 -9.03 7.04
C GLN A 165 -12.08 -10.31 7.24
N ILE A 166 -10.75 -10.21 7.44
CA ILE A 166 -9.88 -11.35 7.71
C ILE A 166 -9.92 -11.61 9.23
N PRO A 167 -10.40 -12.78 9.67
CA PRO A 167 -10.42 -13.12 11.09
C PRO A 167 -9.02 -13.09 11.69
N ASP A 168 -8.91 -12.49 12.88
CA ASP A 168 -7.67 -12.39 13.66
C ASP A 168 -6.49 -11.87 12.82
N TYR A 169 -6.72 -10.90 11.94
CA TYR A 169 -5.68 -10.46 10.99
C TYR A 169 -4.40 -9.95 11.69
N ASP A 170 -4.54 -9.43 12.92
CA ASP A 170 -3.43 -8.98 13.79
C ASP A 170 -2.52 -10.13 14.26
N ALA A 171 -3.00 -11.38 14.21
CA ALA A 171 -2.19 -12.55 14.53
C ALA A 171 -1.22 -12.92 13.40
N TYR A 172 -1.47 -12.47 12.16
CA TYR A 172 -0.56 -12.69 11.04
C TYR A 172 0.57 -11.66 11.09
N ASN A 173 1.77 -12.15 11.39
CA ASN A 173 2.98 -11.35 11.47
C ASN A 173 4.17 -12.14 10.91
N ASP A 174 5.30 -11.45 10.75
CA ASP A 174 6.52 -12.06 10.22
C ASP A 174 7.01 -13.23 11.08
N SER A 175 6.83 -13.19 12.41
CA SER A 175 7.21 -14.29 13.31
C SER A 175 6.38 -15.56 13.08
N LEU A 176 5.08 -15.41 12.81
CA LEU A 176 4.22 -16.54 12.44
C LEU A 176 4.65 -17.13 11.09
N LEU A 177 4.98 -16.28 10.11
CA LEU A 177 5.49 -16.73 8.82
C LEU A 177 6.82 -17.49 8.96
N GLU A 178 7.76 -16.97 9.75
CA GLU A 178 9.03 -17.63 10.05
C GLU A 178 8.84 -19.00 10.72
N THR A 179 7.92 -19.09 11.68
CA THR A 179 7.57 -20.35 12.35
C THR A 179 7.05 -21.37 11.35
N LEU A 180 6.16 -20.95 10.44
CA LEU A 180 5.59 -21.83 9.43
C LEU A 180 6.63 -22.28 8.39
N ILE A 181 7.56 -21.41 8.02
CA ILE A 181 8.70 -21.76 7.15
C ILE A 181 9.59 -22.81 7.84
N ALA A 182 9.85 -22.67 9.13
CA ALA A 182 10.61 -23.67 9.89
C ALA A 182 9.90 -25.05 9.87
N GLN A 183 8.58 -25.08 10.10
CA GLN A 183 7.79 -26.31 10.00
C GLN A 183 7.85 -26.95 8.60
N ILE A 184 7.81 -26.14 7.54
CA ILE A 184 7.96 -26.60 6.14
C ILE A 184 9.34 -27.24 5.91
N ASN A 185 10.39 -26.65 6.46
CA ASN A 185 11.76 -27.17 6.33
C ASN A 185 11.95 -28.48 7.11
N ASP A 186 11.39 -28.58 8.32
CA ASP A 186 11.38 -29.81 9.12
C ASP A 186 10.62 -30.93 8.41
N GLN A 187 9.48 -30.59 7.80
CA GLN A 187 8.66 -31.52 7.04
C GLN A 187 9.39 -32.02 5.77
N SER A 188 10.11 -31.13 5.09
CA SER A 188 10.97 -31.49 3.96
C SER A 188 12.08 -32.45 4.38
N THR A 189 12.68 -32.24 5.54
CA THR A 189 13.69 -33.14 6.13
C THR A 189 13.09 -34.51 6.45
N THR A 190 11.87 -34.55 6.99
CA THR A 190 11.12 -35.79 7.25
C THR A 190 10.86 -36.57 5.96
N ILE A 191 10.36 -35.89 4.92
CA ILE A 191 10.11 -36.48 3.59
C ILE A 191 11.40 -37.10 3.01
N ASN A 192 12.52 -36.36 3.06
CA ASN A 192 13.79 -36.85 2.55
C ASN A 192 14.28 -38.08 3.33
N THR A 193 14.10 -38.08 4.65
CA THR A 193 14.44 -39.23 5.51
C THR A 193 13.61 -40.46 5.16
N LEU A 194 12.29 -40.30 4.99
CA LEU A 194 11.39 -41.39 4.60
C LEU A 194 11.75 -41.96 3.23
N LYS A 195 12.06 -41.11 2.24
CA LYS A 195 12.53 -41.53 0.92
C LYS A 195 13.82 -42.35 0.99
N SER A 196 14.80 -41.91 1.78
CA SER A 196 16.06 -42.65 2.01
C SER A 196 15.81 -44.02 2.64
N LYS A 197 14.93 -44.10 3.65
CA LYS A 197 14.55 -45.37 4.30
C LYS A 197 13.89 -46.33 3.32
N ILE A 198 12.93 -45.84 2.52
CA ILE A 198 12.25 -46.63 1.48
C ILE A 198 13.29 -47.19 0.49
N SER A 199 14.20 -46.36 -0.01
CA SER A 199 15.26 -46.79 -0.91
C SER A 199 16.15 -47.87 -0.28
N THR A 200 16.54 -47.68 1.00
CA THR A 200 17.32 -48.66 1.75
C THR A 200 16.61 -50.01 1.87
N TYR A 201 15.31 -50.01 2.20
CA TYR A 201 14.52 -51.23 2.30
C TYR A 201 14.32 -51.89 0.92
N GLN A 202 14.15 -51.10 -0.15
CA GLN A 202 14.09 -51.58 -1.53
C GLN A 202 15.41 -52.26 -1.97
N THR A 203 16.57 -51.75 -1.56
CA THR A 203 17.85 -52.42 -1.80
C THR A 203 17.96 -53.72 -0.99
N LYS A 204 17.55 -53.71 0.29
CA LYS A 204 17.57 -54.91 1.15
C LYS A 204 16.70 -56.04 0.58
N ILE A 205 15.50 -55.72 0.09
CA ILE A 205 14.61 -56.73 -0.50
C ILE A 205 15.16 -57.26 -1.84
N ALA A 206 15.73 -56.40 -2.69
CA ALA A 206 16.38 -56.81 -3.94
C ALA A 206 17.53 -57.80 -3.68
N ASN A 207 18.39 -57.50 -2.71
CA ASN A 207 19.49 -58.38 -2.30
C ASN A 207 19.00 -59.72 -1.75
N LYS A 208 17.95 -59.71 -0.89
CA LYS A 208 17.35 -60.94 -0.36
C LYS A 208 16.74 -61.81 -1.48
N ARG A 209 16.07 -61.21 -2.46
CA ARG A 209 15.49 -61.90 -3.63
C ARG A 209 16.57 -62.48 -4.56
N SER A 210 17.64 -61.73 -4.83
CA SER A 210 18.79 -62.20 -5.63
C SER A 210 19.49 -63.41 -4.98
N ASN A 211 19.75 -63.33 -3.68
CA ASN A 211 20.34 -64.43 -2.90
C ASN A 211 19.44 -65.67 -2.81
N PHE A 212 18.13 -65.53 -3.04
CA PHE A 212 17.20 -66.66 -3.12
C PHE A 212 17.30 -67.39 -4.46
N LEU A 213 17.41 -66.65 -5.58
CA LEU A 213 17.56 -67.18 -6.93
C LEU A 213 18.88 -67.94 -7.12
N MET A 214 19.97 -67.45 -6.52
CA MET A 214 21.28 -68.13 -6.57
C MET A 214 21.31 -69.45 -5.80
N THR A 215 20.58 -69.56 -4.68
CA THR A 215 20.50 -70.81 -3.88
C THR A 215 19.60 -71.89 -4.45
N LYS A 216 18.83 -71.61 -5.51
CA LYS A 216 17.98 -72.60 -6.23
C LYS A 216 18.68 -73.24 -7.45
N LYS A 217 19.86 -72.76 -7.84
CA LYS A 217 20.65 -73.25 -9.00
C LYS A 217 21.71 -74.31 -8.64
N ILE A 218 21.70 -74.82 -7.41
CA ILE A 218 22.54 -75.92 -6.90
C ILE A 218 21.58 -77.00 -6.39
#